data_AF-A0A9P7SJV5-F1
#
_entry.id   AF-A0A9P7SJV5-F1
#
_cell.length_a   1.000
_cell.length_b   1.000
_cell.length_c   1.000
_cell.angle_alpha   90.00
_cell.angle_beta   90.00
_cell.angle_gamma   90.00
#
_symmetry.space_group_name_H-M   'P 1'
#
loop_
_entity.id
_entity.type
_entity.pdbx_description
1 polymer ?
#
loop_
_entity_poly.entity_id
_entity_poly.type
_entity_poly.pdbx_seq_one_letter_code
_entity_poly.pdbx_strand_id
1 'polypeptide(L)'
;MPSEREIQIHPLVPESIIHNTKVLSNLQSLSASLFGVAAGILGLESYHGFLFYIAFSIITALMIYSFQVAPESLAEGRSLFDTGRYFAGALDLWTSGILNGLSGFILTWTLFYGLVQA
;
A
#
# COMPACT_ATOMS: atom_id res chain seq x y z
N MET A 1 -7.08 1.34 24.48
CA MET A 1 -7.71 2.65 24.19
C MET A 1 -6.67 3.72 24.52
N PRO A 2 -6.30 4.60 23.59
CA PRO A 2 -5.32 5.64 23.86
C PRO A 2 -5.83 6.55 24.98
N SER A 3 -4.94 6.97 25.87
CA SER A 3 -5.30 7.81 27.02
C SER A 3 -5.83 9.16 26.52
N GLU A 4 -6.91 9.69 27.10
CA GLU A 4 -7.52 10.96 26.66
C GLU A 4 -6.53 12.15 26.66
N ARG A 5 -5.46 12.04 27.45
CA ARG A 5 -4.35 13.00 27.46
C ARG A 5 -3.51 12.98 26.18
N GLU A 6 -3.32 11.83 25.53
CA GLU A 6 -2.58 11.74 24.27
C GLU A 6 -3.30 12.42 23.11
N ILE A 7 -4.64 12.35 23.10
CA ILE A 7 -5.50 13.00 22.09
C ILE A 7 -5.45 14.53 22.24
N GLN A 8 -5.26 15.04 23.45
CA GLN A 8 -5.12 16.48 23.71
C GLN A 8 -3.73 17.02 23.31
N ILE A 9 -2.66 16.21 23.42
CA ILE A 9 -1.29 16.63 23.07
C ILE A 9 -1.07 16.55 21.55
N HIS A 10 -1.67 15.58 20.86
CA HIS A 10 -1.65 15.47 19.40
C HIS A 10 -3.07 15.24 18.88
N PRO A 11 -3.81 16.31 18.56
CA PRO A 11 -5.15 16.16 18.02
C PRO A 11 -5.06 15.39 16.70
N LEU A 12 -5.70 14.24 16.64
CA LEU A 12 -5.88 13.48 15.41
C LEU A 12 -6.81 14.29 14.50
N VAL A 13 -6.22 15.06 13.59
CA VAL A 13 -6.99 15.84 12.61
C VAL A 13 -7.53 14.88 11.55
N PRO A 14 -8.86 14.69 11.44
CA PRO A 14 -9.43 13.72 10.50
C PRO A 14 -9.04 14.01 9.05
N GLU A 15 -8.92 15.29 8.68
CA GLU A 15 -8.47 15.73 7.36
C GLU A 15 -7.06 15.22 7.01
N SER A 16 -6.13 15.24 7.97
CA SER A 16 -4.77 14.73 7.75
C SER A 16 -4.75 13.23 7.52
N ILE A 17 -5.61 12.49 8.25
CA ILE A 17 -5.75 11.03 8.07
C ILE A 17 -6.32 10.73 6.68
N ILE A 18 -7.38 11.44 6.27
CA ILE A 18 -7.99 11.28 4.94
C ILE A 18 -6.98 11.60 3.83
N HIS A 19 -6.23 12.69 3.97
CA HIS A 19 -5.19 13.06 3.00
C HIS A 19 -4.11 11.98 2.89
N ASN A 20 -3.59 11.49 4.00
CA ASN A 20 -2.56 10.46 4.03
C ASN A 20 -3.05 9.15 3.39
N THR A 21 -4.27 8.71 3.72
CA THR A 21 -4.90 7.54 3.10
C THR A 21 -5.06 7.71 1.59
N LYS A 22 -5.42 8.92 1.13
CA LYS A 22 -5.55 9.20 -0.30
C LYS A 22 -4.20 9.19 -1.03
N VAL A 23 -3.17 9.79 -0.45
CA VAL A 23 -1.81 9.78 -1.00
C VAL A 23 -1.29 8.35 -1.10
N LEU A 24 -1.48 7.56 -0.04
CA LEU A 24 -1.10 6.16 0.01
C LEU A 24 -1.79 5.34 -1.08
N SER A 25 -3.12 5.48 -1.21
CA SER A 25 -3.89 4.78 -2.23
C SER A 25 -3.41 5.13 -3.63
N ASN A 26 -3.08 6.40 -3.91
CA ASN A 26 -2.56 6.81 -5.20
C ASN A 26 -1.21 6.16 -5.51
N LEU A 27 -0.29 6.13 -4.53
CA LEU A 27 1.01 5.47 -4.69
C LEU A 27 0.86 3.97 -4.97
N GLN A 28 -0.07 3.31 -4.28
CA GLN A 28 -0.35 1.88 -4.49
C GLN A 28 -0.94 1.65 -5.89
N SER A 29 -1.89 2.47 -6.33
CA SER A 29 -2.49 2.37 -7.67
C SER A 29 -1.46 2.60 -8.79
N LEU A 30 -0.56 3.57 -8.65
CA LEU A 30 0.52 3.82 -9.61
C LEU A 30 1.57 2.70 -9.60
N SER A 31 1.91 2.16 -8.42
CA SER A 31 2.84 1.04 -8.33
C SER A 31 2.23 -0.22 -8.96
N ALA A 32 0.95 -0.47 -8.72
CA ALA A 32 0.23 -1.61 -9.27
C ALA A 32 0.14 -1.56 -10.80
N SER A 33 -0.09 -0.37 -11.39
CA SER A 33 -0.07 -0.20 -12.84
C SER A 33 1.33 -0.44 -13.43
N LEU A 34 2.39 0.07 -12.79
CA LEU A 34 3.77 -0.21 -13.21
C LEU A 34 4.11 -1.70 -13.16
N PHE A 35 3.70 -2.41 -12.09
CA PHE A 35 3.92 -3.84 -11.98
C PHE A 35 3.11 -4.63 -13.02
N GLY A 36 1.92 -4.15 -13.40
CA GLY A 36 1.13 -4.74 -14.49
C GLY A 36 1.83 -4.61 -15.83
N VAL A 37 2.41 -3.44 -16.14
CA VAL A 37 3.26 -3.25 -17.32
C VAL A 37 4.44 -4.22 -17.33
N ALA A 38 5.16 -4.33 -16.21
CA ALA A 38 6.30 -5.25 -16.10
C ALA A 38 5.89 -6.72 -16.30
N ALA A 39 4.79 -7.15 -15.68
CA ALA A 39 4.26 -8.51 -15.82
C ALA A 39 3.78 -8.80 -17.26
N GLY A 40 3.18 -7.81 -17.93
CA GLY A 40 2.76 -7.89 -19.32
C GLY A 40 3.95 -8.04 -20.28
N ILE A 41 5.00 -7.25 -20.10
CA ILE A 41 6.22 -7.34 -20.94
C ILE A 41 6.94 -8.68 -20.74
N LEU A 42 6.98 -9.19 -19.51
CA LEU A 42 7.59 -10.49 -19.19
C LEU A 42 6.77 -11.68 -19.72
N GLY A 43 5.55 -11.47 -20.19
CA GLY A 43 4.68 -12.54 -20.67
C GLY A 43 4.25 -13.51 -19.56
N LEU A 44 4.24 -13.07 -18.30
CA LEU A 44 3.86 -13.93 -17.18
C LEU A 44 2.38 -14.27 -17.27
N GLU A 45 2.05 -15.56 -17.32
CA GLU A 45 0.68 -16.03 -17.47
C GLU A 45 0.09 -16.55 -16.15
N SER A 46 -1.23 -16.40 -16.02
CA SER A 46 -2.06 -17.08 -15.01
C SER A 46 -1.53 -16.86 -13.58
N TYR A 47 -1.24 -17.93 -12.83
CA TYR A 47 -0.80 -17.88 -11.43
C TYR A 47 0.49 -17.08 -11.20
N HIS A 48 1.40 -17.06 -12.17
CA HIS A 48 2.68 -16.37 -12.00
C HIS A 48 2.51 -14.85 -11.95
N GLY A 49 1.59 -14.29 -12.74
CA GLY A 49 1.26 -12.86 -12.70
C GLY A 49 0.61 -12.45 -11.38
N PHE A 50 -0.30 -13.28 -10.84
CA PHE A 50 -0.90 -13.03 -9.52
C PHE A 50 0.11 -13.15 -8.37
N LEU A 51 1.01 -14.14 -8.41
CA LEU A 51 2.06 -14.28 -7.41
C LEU A 51 3.02 -13.08 -7.45
N PHE A 52 3.37 -12.62 -8.65
CA PHE A 52 4.16 -11.41 -8.85
C PHE A 52 3.45 -10.19 -8.24
N TYR A 53 2.17 -10.00 -8.53
CA TYR A 53 1.38 -8.91 -7.93
C TYR A 53 1.39 -8.95 -6.40
N ILE A 54 1.09 -10.10 -5.80
CA ILE A 54 1.03 -10.24 -4.33
C ILE A 54 2.40 -9.97 -3.71
N ALA A 55 3.47 -10.55 -4.26
CA ALA A 55 4.83 -10.35 -3.75
C ALA A 55 5.25 -8.88 -3.81
N PHE A 56 5.06 -8.22 -4.97
CA PHE A 56 5.41 -6.81 -5.14
C PHE A 56 4.51 -5.87 -4.33
N SER A 57 3.23 -6.20 -4.17
CA SER A 57 2.32 -5.42 -3.32
C SER A 57 2.73 -5.49 -1.84
N ILE A 58 3.12 -6.68 -1.35
CA ILE A 58 3.67 -6.84 0.00
C ILE A 58 4.99 -6.08 0.14
N ILE A 59 5.89 -6.14 -0.85
CA ILE A 59 7.15 -5.40 -0.82
C ILE A 59 6.90 -3.90 -0.76
N THR A 60 5.99 -3.37 -1.58
CA THR A 60 5.63 -1.95 -1.55
C THR A 60 5.01 -1.55 -0.21
N ALA A 61 4.13 -2.38 0.36
CA ALA A 61 3.58 -2.16 1.70
C ALA A 61 4.67 -2.17 2.78
N LEU A 62 5.61 -3.11 2.73
CA LEU A 62 6.77 -3.18 3.62
C LEU A 62 7.71 -1.97 3.45
N MET A 63 7.91 -1.51 2.23
CA MET A 63 8.74 -0.34 1.95
C MET A 63 8.08 0.93 2.51
N ILE A 64 6.78 1.11 2.32
CA ILE A 64 6.04 2.24 2.91
C ILE A 64 6.06 2.16 4.44
N TYR A 65 5.84 0.98 5.00
CA TYR A 65 5.90 0.76 6.44
C TYR A 65 7.30 1.04 7.00
N SER A 66 8.37 0.54 6.37
CA SER A 66 9.75 0.73 6.86
C SER A 66 10.26 2.17 6.68
N PHE A 67 9.90 2.85 5.59
CA PHE A 67 10.40 4.20 5.32
C PHE A 67 9.56 5.32 5.98
N GLN A 68 8.25 5.13 6.16
CA GLN A 68 7.37 6.17 6.75
C GLN A 68 6.88 5.84 8.15
N VAL A 69 6.60 4.57 8.48
CA VAL A 69 5.94 4.20 9.75
C VAL A 69 6.96 3.78 10.82
N ALA A 70 7.97 3.01 10.46
CA ALA A 70 8.98 2.50 11.38
C ALA A 70 9.86 3.58 12.07
N PRO A 71 10.35 4.64 11.39
CA PRO A 71 11.19 5.64 12.05
C PRO A 71 10.42 6.49 13.09
N GLU A 72 9.14 6.76 12.84
CA GLU A 72 8.26 7.50 13.76
C GLU A 72 7.78 6.60 14.91
N SER A 73 7.50 5.32 14.64
CA SER A 73 7.08 4.34 15.66
C SER A 73 8.22 3.99 16.65
N LEU A 74 9.47 3.89 16.17
CA LEU A 74 10.65 3.69 17.03
C LEU A 74 10.96 4.92 17.90
N ALA A 75 10.67 6.13 17.43
CA ALA A 75 10.91 7.36 18.18
C ALA A 75 9.98 7.50 19.41
N GLU A 76 8.79 6.89 19.37
CA GLU A 76 7.80 6.91 20.47
C GLU A 76 7.76 5.61 21.31
N GLY A 77 8.65 4.63 21.07
CA GLY A 77 8.81 3.44 21.92
C GLY A 77 7.60 2.49 21.95
N ARG A 78 6.73 2.53 20.93
CA ARG A 78 5.55 1.66 20.82
C ARG A 78 5.81 0.44 19.95
N SER A 79 5.03 -0.61 20.18
CA SER A 79 5.11 -1.89 19.44
C SER A 79 5.05 -1.64 17.93
N LEU A 80 5.90 -2.33 17.18
CA LEU A 80 6.02 -2.25 15.71
C LEU A 80 4.67 -2.36 14.99
N PHE A 81 3.67 -3.00 15.59
CA PHE A 81 2.36 -3.22 14.98
C PHE A 81 1.28 -2.16 15.32
N ASP A 82 1.58 -1.16 16.14
CA ASP A 82 0.58 -0.19 16.62
C ASP A 82 0.61 1.13 15.83
N THR A 83 0.01 1.12 14.63
CA THR A 83 -0.11 2.30 13.72
C THR A 83 -1.30 3.21 14.08
N GLY A 84 -1.88 3.08 15.28
CA GLY A 84 -3.14 3.71 15.68
C GLY A 84 -3.16 5.24 15.75
N ARG A 85 -2.03 5.92 15.51
CA ARG A 85 -1.89 7.39 15.57
C ARG A 85 -2.01 8.09 14.22
N TYR A 86 -1.84 7.38 13.11
CA TYR A 86 -1.93 7.98 11.77
C TYR A 86 -2.90 7.25 10.84
N PHE A 87 -3.25 6.00 11.16
CA PHE A 87 -4.22 5.21 10.39
C PHE A 87 -5.17 4.46 11.33
N ALA A 88 -6.44 4.34 10.93
CA ALA A 88 -7.49 3.70 11.71
C ALA A 88 -7.22 2.19 11.97
N GLY A 89 -6.29 1.58 11.22
CA GLY A 89 -5.74 0.27 11.52
C GLY A 89 -4.58 -0.12 10.61
N ALA A 90 -3.59 -0.83 11.16
CA ALA A 90 -2.47 -1.37 10.39
C ALA A 90 -2.95 -2.37 9.31
N LEU A 91 -4.07 -3.06 9.54
CA LEU A 91 -4.67 -3.94 8.54
C LEU A 91 -5.29 -3.18 7.37
N ASP A 92 -5.80 -1.96 7.60
CA ASP A 92 -6.39 -1.14 6.54
C ASP A 92 -5.32 -0.71 5.52
N LEU A 93 -4.10 -0.40 5.99
CA LEU A 93 -2.94 -0.13 5.14
C LEU A 93 -2.61 -1.28 4.18
N TRP A 94 -2.69 -2.52 4.69
CA TRP A 94 -2.30 -3.71 3.95
C TRP A 94 -3.42 -4.20 3.02
N THR A 95 -4.65 -4.31 3.52
CA THR A 95 -5.76 -4.90 2.74
C THR A 95 -6.37 -3.91 1.76
N SER A 96 -6.54 -2.64 2.15
CA SER A 96 -7.11 -1.61 1.29
C SER A 96 -6.23 -1.35 0.07
N GLY A 97 -4.91 -1.35 0.26
CA GLY A 97 -3.96 -1.11 -0.81
C GLY A 97 -3.88 -2.22 -1.86
N ILE A 98 -3.85 -3.48 -1.42
CA ILE A 98 -3.81 -4.64 -2.31
C ILE A 98 -5.08 -4.71 -3.17
N LEU A 99 -6.25 -4.40 -2.60
CA LEU A 99 -7.51 -4.47 -3.34
C LEU A 99 -7.67 -3.30 -4.32
N ASN A 100 -7.29 -2.10 -3.92
CA ASN A 100 -7.44 -0.90 -4.75
C ASN A 100 -6.52 -0.95 -5.99
N GLY A 101 -5.27 -1.42 -5.83
CA GLY A 101 -4.32 -1.55 -6.94
C GLY A 101 -4.62 -2.68 -7.92
N LEU A 102 -5.43 -3.68 -7.55
CA LEU A 102 -5.62 -4.92 -8.32
C LEU A 102 -6.19 -4.66 -9.71
N SER A 103 -7.19 -3.78 -9.81
CA SER A 103 -7.85 -3.47 -11.08
C SER A 103 -6.89 -2.80 -12.07
N GLY A 104 -6.09 -1.85 -11.60
CA GLY A 104 -5.06 -1.18 -12.40
C GLY A 104 -3.95 -2.12 -12.86
N PHE A 105 -3.55 -3.06 -12.01
CA PHE A 105 -2.62 -4.12 -12.37
C PHE A 105 -3.16 -5.00 -13.50
N ILE A 106 -4.40 -5.55 -13.36
CA ILE A 106 -4.98 -6.44 -14.37
C ILE A 106 -5.17 -5.73 -15.72
N LEU A 107 -5.62 -4.48 -15.70
CA LEU A 107 -5.82 -3.69 -16.92
C LEU A 107 -4.53 -3.48 -17.70
N THR A 108 -3.46 -3.08 -17.01
CA THR A 108 -2.15 -2.84 -17.66
C THR A 108 -1.44 -4.12 -18.04
N TRP A 109 -1.58 -5.18 -17.23
CA TRP A 109 -1.05 -6.51 -17.53
C TRP A 109 -1.63 -7.08 -18.82
N THR A 110 -2.96 -7.09 -18.96
CA THR A 110 -3.64 -7.61 -20.15
C THR A 110 -3.34 -6.78 -21.41
N LEU A 111 -3.26 -5.45 -21.27
CA LEU A 111 -2.95 -4.55 -22.38
C LEU A 111 -1.54 -4.77 -22.92
N PHE A 112 -0.53 -4.80 -22.05
CA PHE A 112 0.87 -4.96 -22.48
C PHE A 112 1.18 -6.39 -22.93
N TYR A 113 0.59 -7.40 -22.30
CA TYR A 113 0.69 -8.77 -22.76
C TYR A 113 0.15 -8.90 -24.20
N GLY A 114 -1.04 -8.35 -24.47
CA GLY A 114 -1.63 -8.35 -25.80
C GLY A 114 -0.83 -7.56 -26.84
N LEU A 115 -0.06 -6.53 -26.43
CA LEU A 115 0.78 -5.76 -27.33
C LEU A 115 2.09 -6.48 -27.71
N VAL A 116 2.67 -7.24 -26.79
CA VAL A 116 3.97 -7.92 -26.97
C VAL A 116 3.81 -9.25 -27.69
N GLN A 117 2.69 -9.95 -27.45
CA GLN A 117 2.43 -11.28 -27.99
C GLN A 117 1.61 -11.28 -29.30
N ALA A 118 1.16 -10.10 -29.77
CA ALA A 118 0.46 -9.91 -31.05
C ALA A 118 1.42 -9.77 -32.23
#